data_AF-A0A4Q7N0V3-F1
#
_entry.id   AF-A0A4Q7N0V3-F1
#
_cell.length_a   1.000
_cell.length_b   1.000
_cell.length_c   1.000
_cell.angle_alpha   90.00
_cell.angle_beta   90.00
_cell.angle_gamma   90.00
#
_symmetry.space_group_name_H-M   'P 1'
#
loop_
_entity.id
_entity.type
_entity.pdbx_description
1 polymer ?
#
loop_
_entity_poly.entity_id
_entity_poly.type
_entity_poly.pdbx_seq_one_letter_code
_entity_poly.pdbx_strand_id
1 'polypeptide(L)'
;MIRLQLTFTGNGQQCSAAVELEGIADSWDADVQVTGHPTLQHLHIKFWMGSFLLPVFDNRQDAIFFEPLFEMIDEQAKENLPEEFE
;
A
#
# COMPACT_ATOMS: atom_id res chain seq x y z
N MET A 1 -11.63 6.99 -7.12
CA MET A 1 -10.23 6.58 -7.36
C MET A 1 -9.29 7.72 -6.99
N ILE A 2 -8.35 7.47 -6.09
CA ILE A 2 -7.43 8.44 -5.51
C ILE A 2 -6.01 8.05 -5.92
N ARG A 3 -5.17 9.03 -6.24
CA ARG A 3 -3.78 8.78 -6.67
C ARG A 3 -2.82 9.44 -5.72
N LEU A 4 -1.91 8.66 -5.17
CA LEU A 4 -0.93 9.09 -4.18
C LEU A 4 0.49 8.87 -4.70
N GLN A 5 1.39 9.72 -4.24
CA GLN A 5 2.83 9.54 -4.42
C GLN A 5 3.46 9.49 -3.04
N LEU A 6 3.87 8.28 -2.64
CA LEU A 6 4.43 8.01 -1.33
C LEU A 6 5.93 7.77 -1.45
N THR A 7 6.67 8.19 -0.43
CA THR A 7 8.09 7.89 -0.29
C THR A 7 8.27 7.18 1.04
N PHE A 8 8.91 6.01 1.02
CA PHE A 8 9.10 5.18 2.21
C PHE A 8 10.53 4.64 2.25
N THR A 9 10.96 4.22 3.43
CA THR A 9 12.30 3.65 3.63
C THR A 9 12.17 2.23 4.17
N GLY A 10 12.44 1.23 3.33
CA GLY A 10 12.46 -0.18 3.69
C GLY A 10 13.89 -0.66 3.92
N ASN A 11 14.19 -1.25 5.08
CA ASN A 11 15.54 -1.77 5.42
C ASN A 11 16.69 -0.76 5.15
N GLY A 12 16.46 0.53 5.35
CA GLY A 12 17.43 1.60 5.11
C GLY A 12 17.56 2.08 3.66
N GLN A 13 16.80 1.52 2.72
CA GLN A 13 16.73 1.97 1.33
C GLN A 13 15.47 2.80 1.10
N GLN A 14 15.64 4.03 0.61
CA GLN A 14 14.53 4.90 0.25
C GLN A 14 13.98 4.53 -1.14
N CYS A 15 12.67 4.38 -1.23
CA CYS A 15 11.94 4.07 -2.45
C CYS A 15 10.73 5.00 -2.61
N SER A 16 10.23 5.12 -3.84
CA SER A 16 8.97 5.81 -4.12
C SER A 16 7.91 4.82 -4.61
N ALA A 17 6.66 5.12 -4.28
CA ALA A 17 5.50 4.32 -4.65
C ALA A 17 4.42 5.23 -5.23
N ALA A 18 4.02 4.96 -6.47
CA ALA A 18 2.79 5.47 -7.03
C ALA A 18 1.66 4.53 -6.61
N VAL A 19 0.65 5.05 -5.91
CA VAL A 19 -0.46 4.25 -5.38
C VAL A 19 -1.77 4.74 -5.99
N GLU A 20 -2.52 3.81 -6.58
CA GLU A 20 -3.90 4.03 -6.97
C GLU A 20 -4.81 3.35 -5.94
N LEU A 21 -5.64 4.15 -5.27
CA LEU A 21 -6.59 3.71 -4.25
C LEU A 21 -8.01 3.74 -4.80
N GLU A 22 -8.72 2.65 -4.55
CA GLU A 22 -10.14 2.52 -4.82
C GLU A 22 -10.80 1.76 -3.68
N GLY A 23 -11.92 2.28 -3.18
CA GLY A 23 -12.61 1.67 -2.06
C GLY A 23 -13.45 2.67 -1.30
N ILE A 24 -13.92 2.23 -0.14
CA ILE A 24 -14.85 2.93 0.71
C ILE A 24 -14.89 2.32 2.10
N ALA A 25 -15.07 3.17 3.10
CA ALA A 25 -15.18 2.80 4.50
C ALA A 25 -14.01 1.89 4.95
N ASP A 26 -14.33 0.67 5.34
CA ASP A 26 -13.40 -0.32 5.86
C ASP A 26 -12.85 -1.29 4.79
N SER A 27 -13.10 -1.04 3.50
CA SER A 27 -12.62 -1.87 2.41
C SER A 27 -12.06 -1.07 1.24
N TRP A 28 -10.82 -1.36 0.86
CA TRP A 28 -10.19 -0.74 -0.29
C TRP A 28 -9.11 -1.63 -0.91
N ASP A 29 -8.86 -1.37 -2.18
CA ASP A 29 -7.80 -1.93 -2.98
C ASP A 29 -6.72 -0.85 -3.21
N ALA A 30 -5.46 -1.30 -3.24
CA ALA A 30 -4.32 -0.46 -3.58
C ALA A 30 -3.49 -1.14 -4.67
N ASP A 31 -3.40 -0.50 -5.83
CA ASP A 31 -2.48 -0.84 -6.90
C ASP A 31 -1.22 0.01 -6.75
N VAL A 32 -0.09 -0.63 -6.50
CA VAL A 32 1.16 0.04 -6.14
C VAL A 32 2.21 -0.25 -7.20
N GLN A 33 2.81 0.82 -7.73
CA GLN A 33 4.02 0.75 -8.54
C GLN A 33 5.21 1.33 -7.78
N VAL A 34 6.21 0.50 -7.51
CA VAL A 34 7.40 0.81 -6.71
C VAL A 34 8.59 1.10 -7.61
N THR A 35 9.28 2.20 -7.33
CA THR A 35 10.57 2.55 -7.94
C THR A 35 11.67 2.52 -6.88
N GLY A 36 12.81 1.92 -7.22
CA GLY A 36 13.99 1.81 -6.36
C GLY A 36 14.21 0.43 -5.73
N HIS A 37 13.17 -0.41 -5.65
CA HIS A 37 13.33 -1.80 -5.21
C HIS A 37 13.80 -2.71 -6.36
N PRO A 38 14.78 -3.61 -6.16
CA PRO A 38 15.47 -4.31 -7.25
C PRO A 38 14.62 -5.36 -7.97
N THR A 39 13.68 -6.02 -7.28
CA THR A 39 12.94 -7.19 -7.80
C THR A 39 11.44 -6.96 -7.84
N LEU A 40 10.87 -6.45 -6.75
CA LEU A 40 9.44 -6.15 -6.64
C LEU A 40 9.14 -4.71 -7.06
N GLN A 41 8.39 -4.57 -8.14
CA GLN A 41 8.00 -3.26 -8.72
C GLN A 41 6.49 -3.03 -8.71
N HIS A 42 5.68 -4.07 -8.51
CA HIS A 42 4.24 -3.97 -8.46
C HIS A 42 3.70 -4.77 -7.30
N LEU A 43 2.77 -4.19 -6.54
CA LEU A 43 2.09 -4.83 -5.43
C LEU A 43 0.59 -4.56 -5.55
N HIS A 44 -0.22 -5.57 -5.26
CA HIS A 44 -1.66 -5.44 -5.13
C HIS A 44 -2.02 -5.74 -3.68
N ILE A 45 -2.64 -4.78 -3.00
CA ILE A 45 -2.97 -4.90 -1.59
C ILE A 45 -4.48 -4.75 -1.44
N LYS A 46 -5.09 -5.62 -0.63
CA LYS A 46 -6.51 -5.53 -0.31
C LYS A 46 -6.69 -5.33 1.18
N PHE A 47 -7.52 -4.37 1.55
CA PHE A 47 -7.91 -4.10 2.92
C PHE A 47 -9.39 -4.41 3.11
N TRP A 48 -9.71 -5.05 4.22
CA TRP A 48 -11.08 -5.41 4.58
C TRP A 48 -11.28 -5.45 6.09
N MET A 49 -12.28 -4.69 6.58
CA MET A 49 -12.70 -4.64 7.99
C MET A 49 -11.54 -4.36 8.97
N GLY A 50 -10.66 -3.42 8.62
CA GLY A 50 -9.49 -3.07 9.43
C GLY A 50 -8.41 -4.16 9.50
N SER A 51 -8.53 -5.22 8.68
CA SER A 51 -7.47 -6.18 8.41
C SER A 51 -6.92 -5.95 7.00
N PHE A 52 -5.63 -6.21 6.81
CA PHE A 52 -5.02 -6.16 5.49
C PHE A 52 -4.56 -7.52 5.03
N LEU A 53 -4.90 -7.84 3.78
CA LEU A 53 -4.35 -8.95 3.04
C LEU A 53 -3.13 -8.43 2.30
N LEU A 54 -1.95 -8.70 2.86
CA LEU A 54 -0.69 -8.35 2.23
C LEU A 54 -0.45 -9.19 0.98
N PRO A 55 0.29 -8.65 -0.01
CA PRO A 55 0.89 -9.46 -1.05
C PRO A 55 1.63 -10.65 -0.44
N VAL A 56 1.49 -11.82 -1.05
CA VAL A 56 2.31 -12.98 -0.68
C VAL A 56 3.70 -12.73 -1.21
N PHE A 57 4.66 -12.59 -0.30
CA PHE A 57 6.06 -12.43 -0.64
C PHE A 57 6.78 -13.77 -0.70
N ASP A 58 7.70 -13.91 -1.65
CA ASP A 58 8.55 -15.09 -1.78
C ASP A 58 9.49 -15.28 -0.58
N ASN A 59 9.76 -14.19 0.16
CA ASN A 59 10.60 -14.21 1.34
C ASN A 59 10.13 -13.17 2.38
N ARG A 60 10.53 -13.41 3.64
CA ARG A 60 10.18 -12.53 4.76
C ARG A 60 10.85 -11.15 4.71
N GLN A 61 12.01 -11.05 4.05
CA GLN A 61 12.76 -9.78 4.01
C GLN A 61 11.99 -8.73 3.20
N ASP A 62 11.38 -9.13 2.10
CA ASP A 62 10.52 -8.25 1.29
C ASP A 62 9.27 -7.83 2.06
N ALA A 63 8.64 -8.74 2.81
CA ALA A 63 7.49 -8.39 3.65
C ALA A 63 7.84 -7.29 4.67
N ILE A 64 9.00 -7.40 5.34
CA ILE A 64 9.49 -6.38 6.28
C ILE A 64 9.89 -5.10 5.54
N PHE A 65 10.45 -5.22 4.33
CA PHE A 65 10.85 -4.06 3.52
C PHE A 65 9.66 -3.14 3.22
N PHE A 66 8.51 -3.72 2.87
CA PHE A 66 7.32 -2.98 2.45
C PHE A 66 6.36 -2.62 3.59
N GLU A 67 6.59 -3.09 4.82
CA GLU A 67 5.75 -2.80 5.99
C GLU A 67 5.49 -1.30 6.19
N PRO A 68 6.49 -0.39 6.10
CA PRO A 68 6.23 1.05 6.25
C PRO A 68 5.32 1.61 5.15
N LEU A 69 5.39 1.06 3.93
CA LEU A 69 4.53 1.49 2.84
C LEU A 69 3.07 1.10 3.09
N PHE A 70 2.84 -0.10 3.64
CA PHE A 70 1.49 -0.58 3.93
C PHE A 70 0.78 0.26 4.99
N GLU A 71 1.50 0.63 6.06
CA GLU A 71 1.00 1.55 7.08
C GLU A 71 0.64 2.91 6.47
N MET A 72 1.50 3.46 5.62
CA MET A 72 1.22 4.74 4.96
C MET A 72 -0.01 4.66 4.04
N ILE A 73 -0.18 3.57 3.31
CA ILE A 73 -1.35 3.36 2.43
C ILE A 73 -2.64 3.27 3.25
N ASP A 74 -2.62 2.53 4.36
CA ASP A 74 -3.76 2.38 5.28
C ASP A 74 -4.20 3.74 5.85
N GLU A 75 -3.25 4.54 6.33
CA GLU A 75 -3.56 5.89 6.84
C GLU A 75 -4.10 6.81 5.74
N GLN A 76 -3.52 6.78 4.55
CA GLN A 76 -4.02 7.59 3.43
C GLN A 76 -5.41 7.16 2.96
N ALA A 77 -5.73 5.87 3.01
CA ALA A 77 -7.07 5.38 2.68
C ALA A 77 -8.11 5.94 3.66
N LYS A 78 -7.84 5.89 4.97
CA LYS A 78 -8.73 6.42 6.02
C LYS A 78 -8.97 7.93 5.89
N GLU A 79 -7.97 8.68 5.45
CA GLU A 79 -8.08 10.14 5.30
C GLU A 79 -8.86 10.56 4.04
N ASN A 80 -8.79 9.77 2.97
CA ASN A 80 -9.19 10.21 1.65
C ASN A 80 -10.40 9.47 1.06
N LEU A 81 -10.67 8.24 1.50
CA LEU A 81 -11.82 7.47 1.03
C LEU A 81 -13.08 7.82 1.83
N PRO A 82 -14.26 7.84 1.19
CA PRO A 82 -15.52 8.12 1.88
C PRO A 82 -15.84 7.04 2.91
N GLU A 83 -16.51 7.40 4.01
CA GLU A 83 -16.87 6.48 5.10
C GLU A 83 -18.18 5.70 4.84
N GLU A 84 -19.01 6.13 3.89
CA GLU A 84 -20.32 5.53 3.62
C GLU A 84 -20.60 5.45 2.10
N PHE A 85 -21.29 4.38 1.67
CA PHE A 85 -21.79 4.23 0.29
C PHE A 85 -22.91 5.24 0.03
N GLU A 86 -22.70 6.15 -0.94
CA GLU A 86 -23.72 7.07 -1.45
C GLU A 86 -24.87 6.36 -2.18
#